data_AF-A0A395XEH3-F1
#
_entry.id   AF-A0A395XEH3-F1
#
_cell.length_a   1.000
_cell.length_b   1.000
_cell.length_c   1.000
_cell.angle_alpha   90.00
_cell.angle_beta   90.00
_cell.angle_gamma   90.00
#
_symmetry.space_group_name_H-M   'P 1'
#
loop_
_entity.id
_entity.type
_entity.pdbx_description
1 polymer ?
#
loop_
_entity_poly.entity_id
_entity_poly.type
_entity_poly.pdbx_seq_one_letter_code
_entity_poly.pdbx_strand_id
1 'polypeptide(L)'
;MVDDAVKAVLRNLRTYSLIEGTGRRDVPEIPTTVLREAIANAVVHREYDALFRNDPVNIDIYSNRVEISSPGSLWGGKTLQNLANGVSRCRNATLMQLLQKTPLIRGDNDGSAVEGQGSGIQFMINRMKELSLAQPDFQPTFDRFRVILYRGGAELAMNQQWVRSHVGHNLPGRESSVLHTVRALGRASVHDIRDRLGYDSDDIRAMLATLVEAGLIRQVSTDVYEPLETPTIANAGDASTPPAAALSSRQAIIDAIPTSGTISARDIAESTGKSLPTVRRILHELVDDGTITAIGKKQSRLRTYTRAQTMD
;
A
#
# COMPACT_ATOMS: atom_id res chain seq x y z
N MET A 1 11.92 26.16 0.32
CA MET A 1 10.77 26.09 1.25
C MET A 1 9.81 24.93 0.92
N VAL A 2 9.09 24.94 -0.22
CA VAL A 2 8.17 23.83 -0.58
C VAL A 2 8.91 22.51 -0.74
N ASP A 3 10.02 22.49 -1.48
CA ASP A 3 10.86 21.29 -1.64
C ASP A 3 11.38 20.76 -0.30
N ASP A 4 11.79 21.65 0.59
CA ASP A 4 12.33 21.27 1.90
C ASP A 4 11.25 20.66 2.78
N ALA A 5 10.03 21.22 2.73
CA ALA A 5 8.85 20.66 3.37
C ALA A 5 8.50 19.28 2.80
N VAL A 6 8.48 19.13 1.46
CA VAL A 6 8.25 17.82 0.81
C VAL A 6 9.30 16.81 1.27
N LYS A 7 10.60 17.17 1.23
CA LYS A 7 11.69 16.30 1.72
C LYS A 7 11.51 15.95 3.19
N ALA A 8 11.08 16.89 4.03
CA ALA A 8 10.81 16.64 5.44
C ALA A 8 9.64 15.66 5.66
N VAL A 9 8.57 15.81 4.89
CA VAL A 9 7.45 14.87 4.91
C VAL A 9 7.91 13.49 4.47
N LEU A 10 8.60 13.37 3.33
CA LEU A 10 9.10 12.09 2.81
C LEU A 10 9.98 11.33 3.81
N ARG A 11 10.82 12.03 4.57
CA ARG A 11 11.65 11.40 5.63
C ARG A 11 10.83 10.73 6.74
N ASN A 12 9.58 11.15 6.92
CA ASN A 12 8.66 10.60 7.92
C ASN A 12 7.59 9.68 7.30
N LEU A 13 7.62 9.51 5.97
CA LEU A 13 6.77 8.57 5.26
C LEU A 13 7.47 7.23 5.07
N ARG A 14 6.65 6.18 5.02
CA ARG A 14 7.14 4.85 4.68
C ARG A 14 7.49 4.84 3.20
N THR A 15 8.64 4.25 2.91
CA THR A 15 9.12 4.03 1.54
C THR A 15 9.24 2.53 1.33
N TYR A 16 8.73 2.05 0.20
CA TYR A 16 8.81 0.65 -0.19
C TYR A 16 9.65 0.51 -1.45
N SER A 17 10.31 -0.62 -1.58
CA SER A 17 11.18 -0.88 -2.72
C SER A 17 10.48 -1.77 -3.73
N LEU A 18 10.26 -1.23 -4.92
CA LEU A 18 9.79 -1.97 -6.08
C LEU A 18 10.99 -2.47 -6.88
N ILE A 19 10.91 -3.71 -7.38
CA ILE A 19 11.90 -4.27 -8.30
C ILE A 19 11.33 -4.13 -9.71
N GLU A 20 11.93 -3.26 -10.52
CA GLU A 20 11.57 -3.04 -11.93
C GLU A 20 12.72 -3.53 -12.82
N GLY A 21 12.53 -4.69 -13.46
CA GLY A 21 13.58 -5.33 -14.27
C GLY A 21 14.80 -5.70 -13.43
N THR A 22 15.96 -5.14 -13.78
CA THR A 22 17.22 -5.30 -13.02
C THR A 22 17.43 -4.22 -11.95
N GLY A 23 16.53 -3.25 -11.86
CA GLY A 23 16.65 -2.09 -10.96
C GLY A 23 15.76 -2.19 -9.72
N ARG A 24 16.21 -1.61 -8.61
CA ARG A 24 15.41 -1.36 -7.42
C ARG A 24 15.03 0.12 -7.39
N ARG A 25 13.75 0.42 -7.23
CA ARG A 25 13.22 1.78 -7.10
C ARG A 25 12.47 1.91 -5.78
N ASP A 26 12.88 2.89 -4.99
CA ASP A 26 12.19 3.25 -3.75
C ASP A 26 11.05 4.22 -4.05
N VAL A 27 9.85 3.87 -3.58
CA VAL A 27 8.62 4.63 -3.82
C VAL A 27 7.94 4.95 -2.47
N PRO A 28 7.61 6.23 -2.22
CA PRO A 28 6.94 6.63 -0.99
C PRO A 28 5.47 6.20 -0.97
N GLU A 29 4.89 6.03 0.23
CA GLU A 29 3.49 5.66 0.43
C GLU A 29 2.48 6.69 -0.11
N ILE A 30 2.88 7.96 -0.22
CA ILE A 30 2.15 9.02 -0.91
C ILE A 30 3.05 9.56 -2.02
N PRO A 31 2.54 9.71 -3.26
CA PRO A 31 3.34 10.19 -4.37
C PRO A 31 3.95 11.57 -4.09
N THR A 32 5.23 11.70 -4.41
CA THR A 32 6.00 12.95 -4.23
C THR A 32 5.35 14.13 -4.94
N THR A 33 4.76 13.88 -6.10
CA THR A 33 4.06 14.88 -6.90
C THR A 33 2.78 15.35 -6.24
N VAL A 34 2.03 14.46 -5.59
CA VAL A 34 0.81 14.80 -4.82
C VAL A 34 1.15 15.64 -3.60
N LEU A 35 2.19 15.26 -2.85
CA LEU A 35 2.67 16.04 -1.69
C LEU A 35 3.10 17.44 -2.10
N ARG A 36 3.86 17.56 -3.18
CA ARG A 36 4.31 18.84 -3.73
C ARG A 36 3.12 19.73 -4.10
N GLU A 37 2.14 19.19 -4.81
CA GLU A 37 0.94 19.90 -5.22
C GLU A 37 0.12 20.37 -4.00
N ALA A 38 -0.11 19.50 -3.02
CA ALA A 38 -0.87 19.83 -1.82
C ALA A 38 -0.19 20.93 -0.98
N ILE A 39 1.13 20.83 -0.78
CA ILE A 39 1.91 21.84 -0.03
C ILE A 39 1.98 23.16 -0.80
N ALA A 40 2.20 23.11 -2.12
CA ALA A 40 2.19 24.31 -2.96
C ALA A 40 0.83 25.02 -2.89
N ASN A 41 -0.27 24.29 -3.03
CA ASN A 41 -1.62 24.86 -2.93
C ASN A 41 -1.88 25.48 -1.56
N ALA A 42 -1.41 24.84 -0.48
CA ALA A 42 -1.54 25.40 0.87
C ALA A 42 -0.77 26.72 1.04
N VAL A 43 0.41 26.87 0.43
CA VAL A 43 1.20 28.12 0.49
C VAL A 43 0.60 29.21 -0.41
N VAL A 44 0.16 28.83 -1.61
CA VAL A 44 -0.44 29.73 -2.61
C VAL A 44 -1.73 30.34 -2.11
N HIS A 45 -2.62 29.49 -1.60
CA HIS A 45 -3.98 29.87 -1.22
C HIS A 45 -4.12 30.26 0.25
N ARG A 46 -3.00 30.32 0.98
CA ARG A 46 -2.90 30.80 2.35
C ARG A 46 -3.47 32.22 2.48
N GLU A 47 -4.14 32.49 3.59
CA GLU A 47 -4.49 33.85 3.99
C GLU A 47 -3.27 34.61 4.52
N TYR A 48 -2.96 35.75 3.87
CA TYR A 48 -1.80 36.58 4.19
C TYR A 48 -2.19 37.89 4.91
N ASP A 49 -3.47 38.08 5.22
CA ASP A 49 -3.93 39.20 6.03
C ASP A 49 -3.20 39.27 7.40
N ALA A 50 -3.09 40.48 7.95
CA ALA A 50 -2.39 40.73 9.20
C ALA A 50 -2.91 39.87 10.37
N LEU A 51 -4.21 39.54 10.38
CA LEU A 51 -4.83 38.68 11.39
C LEU A 51 -4.29 37.24 11.39
N PHE A 52 -3.78 36.76 10.25
CA PHE A 52 -3.27 35.39 10.07
C PHE A 52 -1.74 35.33 10.00
N ARG A 53 -1.02 36.44 10.26
CA ARG A 53 0.43 36.52 10.06
C ARG A 53 1.22 35.48 10.87
N ASN A 54 0.75 35.14 12.07
CA ASN A 54 1.39 34.16 12.96
C ASN A 54 0.81 32.75 12.82
N ASP A 55 -0.05 32.50 11.82
CA ASP A 55 -0.65 31.19 11.58
C ASP A 55 0.00 30.54 10.34
N PRO A 56 0.99 29.64 10.51
CA PRO A 56 1.69 29.03 9.39
C PRO A 56 0.85 27.95 8.69
N VAL A 57 1.34 27.49 7.54
CA VAL A 57 0.87 26.21 6.98
C VAL A 57 1.38 25.08 7.87
N ASN A 58 0.46 24.29 8.41
CA ASN A 58 0.77 23.14 9.26
C ASN A 58 0.75 21.86 8.44
N ILE A 59 1.72 20.98 8.69
CA ILE A 59 1.77 19.64 8.09
C ILE A 59 1.90 18.63 9.22
N ASP A 60 0.81 17.92 9.50
CA ASP A 60 0.73 16.95 10.57
C ASP A 60 0.78 15.53 9.99
N ILE A 61 1.75 14.74 10.45
CA ILE A 61 1.97 13.37 9.95
C ILE A 61 1.50 12.39 11.02
N TYR A 62 0.38 11.72 10.75
CA TYR A 62 -0.19 10.67 11.60
C TYR A 62 0.18 9.30 11.05
N SER A 63 0.01 8.25 11.85
CA SER A 63 0.25 6.86 11.42
C SER A 63 -0.55 6.44 10.19
N ASN A 64 -1.75 6.99 10.01
CA ASN A 64 -2.69 6.62 8.94
C ASN A 64 -2.96 7.71 7.89
N ARG A 65 -2.42 8.93 8.06
CA ARG A 65 -2.67 10.06 7.13
C ARG A 65 -1.65 11.18 7.29
N VAL A 66 -1.53 12.02 6.27
CA VAL A 66 -0.86 13.32 6.31
C VAL A 66 -1.94 14.39 6.16
N GLU A 67 -1.96 15.35 7.08
CA GLU A 67 -2.85 16.50 7.02
C GLU A 67 -2.04 17.75 6.69
N ILE A 68 -2.48 18.50 5.68
CA ILE A 68 -1.88 19.79 5.30
C ILE A 68 -2.96 20.85 5.50
N SER A 69 -2.72 21.80 6.40
CA SER A 69 -3.69 22.85 6.74
C SER A 69 -3.10 24.24 6.51
N SER A 70 -3.83 25.08 5.79
CA SER A 70 -3.52 26.50 5.60
C SER A 70 -4.61 27.38 6.22
N PRO A 71 -4.27 28.56 6.78
CA PRO A 71 -5.27 29.54 7.19
C PRO A 71 -6.01 30.11 5.98
N GLY A 72 -7.26 30.49 6.21
CA GLY A 72 -8.25 30.87 5.21
C GLY A 72 -9.07 29.70 4.68
N SER A 73 -10.29 29.97 4.23
CA SER A 73 -11.18 28.98 3.61
C SER A 73 -11.10 29.01 2.06
N LEU A 74 -12.05 28.38 1.39
CA LEU A 74 -12.27 28.53 -0.06
C LEU A 74 -12.58 30.00 -0.40
N TRP A 75 -12.24 30.41 -1.63
CA TRP A 75 -12.39 31.79 -2.09
C TRP A 75 -12.93 31.88 -3.51
N GLY A 76 -13.59 32.99 -3.85
CA GLY A 76 -14.03 33.27 -5.22
C GLY A 76 -15.15 32.36 -5.71
N GLY A 77 -16.11 32.02 -4.84
CA GLY A 77 -17.25 31.14 -5.17
C GLY A 77 -16.89 29.65 -5.24
N LYS A 78 -15.69 29.27 -4.80
CA LYS A 78 -15.29 27.86 -4.73
C LYS A 78 -16.00 27.12 -3.60
N THR A 79 -16.51 25.95 -3.91
CA THR A 79 -17.14 24.99 -3.00
C THR A 79 -16.50 23.63 -3.22
N LEU A 80 -16.72 22.68 -2.31
CA LEU A 80 -16.23 21.31 -2.47
C LEU A 80 -16.66 20.67 -3.80
N GLN A 81 -17.88 20.98 -4.25
CA GLN A 81 -18.46 20.41 -5.48
C GLN A 81 -17.78 20.94 -6.75
N ASN A 82 -17.27 22.18 -6.73
CA ASN A 82 -16.65 22.81 -7.89
C ASN A 82 -15.13 22.98 -7.77
N LEU A 83 -14.54 22.42 -6.70
CA LEU A 83 -13.13 22.59 -6.37
C LEU A 83 -12.23 22.06 -7.49
N ALA A 84 -12.61 20.93 -8.09
CA ALA A 84 -11.88 20.26 -9.16
C ALA A 84 -12.34 20.65 -10.59
N ASN A 85 -13.13 21.71 -10.76
CA ASN A 85 -13.70 22.08 -12.07
C ASN A 85 -12.70 22.71 -13.07
N GLY A 86 -11.40 22.66 -12.78
CA GLY A 86 -10.36 23.19 -13.67
C GLY A 86 -10.26 24.72 -13.73
N VAL A 87 -10.99 25.46 -12.88
CA VAL A 87 -10.88 26.93 -12.82
C VAL A 87 -10.14 27.33 -11.56
N SER A 88 -8.94 27.91 -11.66
CA SER A 88 -8.26 28.47 -10.47
C SER A 88 -8.77 29.87 -10.12
N ARG A 89 -9.11 30.08 -8.84
CA ARG A 89 -9.38 31.40 -8.27
C ARG A 89 -8.49 31.57 -7.06
N CYS A 90 -7.64 32.60 -7.08
CA CYS A 90 -6.71 32.89 -5.99
C CYS A 90 -6.92 34.31 -5.48
N ARG A 91 -6.78 34.48 -4.15
CA ARG A 91 -6.82 35.78 -3.48
C ARG A 91 -5.68 36.69 -3.94
N ASN A 92 -4.48 36.11 -4.04
CA ASN A 92 -3.28 36.86 -4.40
C ASN A 92 -2.80 36.48 -5.81
N ALA A 93 -3.31 37.22 -6.80
CA ALA A 93 -2.95 37.02 -8.21
C ALA A 93 -1.45 37.22 -8.47
N THR A 94 -0.80 38.13 -7.74
CA THR A 94 0.64 38.39 -7.87
C THR A 94 1.47 37.19 -7.41
N LEU A 95 1.12 36.60 -6.25
CA LEU A 95 1.78 35.39 -5.73
C LEU A 95 1.63 34.22 -6.71
N MET A 96 0.43 34.04 -7.28
CA MET A 96 0.19 33.04 -8.33
C MET A 96 1.09 33.25 -9.55
N GLN A 97 1.18 34.47 -10.07
CA GLN A 97 2.02 34.77 -11.23
C GLN A 97 3.50 34.56 -10.95
N LEU A 98 3.97 34.90 -9.74
CA LEU A 98 5.34 34.66 -9.32
C LEU A 98 5.65 33.16 -9.24
N LEU A 99 4.74 32.36 -8.69
CA LEU A 99 4.91 30.91 -8.59
C LEU A 99 4.86 30.22 -9.96
N GLN A 100 4.00 30.65 -10.88
CA GLN A 100 3.98 30.16 -12.26
C GLN A 100 5.30 30.42 -13.01
N LYS A 101 5.98 31.53 -12.69
CA LYS A 101 7.26 31.91 -13.30
C LYS A 101 8.48 31.29 -12.60
N THR A 102 8.30 30.70 -11.42
CA THR A 102 9.39 30.15 -10.64
C THR A 102 9.61 28.67 -11.00
N PRO A 103 10.79 28.28 -11.51
CA PRO A 103 11.07 26.90 -11.95
C PRO A 103 11.16 25.86 -10.82
N LEU A 104 10.98 26.25 -9.55
CA LEU A 104 11.08 25.38 -8.37
C LEU A 104 9.90 24.39 -8.21
N ILE A 105 8.93 24.45 -9.12
CA ILE A 105 7.88 23.45 -9.28
C ILE A 105 8.07 22.69 -10.61
N ARG A 106 9.32 22.50 -11.02
CA ARG A 106 9.69 21.54 -12.05
C ARG A 106 10.58 20.51 -11.37
N GLY A 107 10.03 19.33 -11.12
CA GLY A 107 10.87 18.18 -10.77
C GLY A 107 11.67 17.81 -12.00
N ASP A 108 12.98 17.66 -11.86
CA ASP A 108 13.93 17.47 -12.96
C ASP A 108 13.72 16.20 -13.82
N ASN A 109 12.68 15.37 -13.60
CA ASN A 109 12.48 14.14 -14.38
C ASN A 109 11.03 13.66 -14.55
N ASP A 110 10.00 14.44 -14.19
CA ASP A 110 8.61 14.05 -14.50
C ASP A 110 7.73 15.29 -14.64
N GLY A 111 7.39 15.62 -15.88
CA GLY A 111 6.92 16.93 -16.34
C GLY A 111 5.53 17.37 -15.90
N SER A 112 5.11 17.15 -14.66
CA SER A 112 3.90 17.77 -14.12
C SER A 112 4.24 19.00 -13.29
N ALA A 113 4.13 20.15 -13.95
CA ALA A 113 4.09 21.46 -13.32
C ALA A 113 2.85 21.57 -12.42
N VAL A 114 2.92 22.40 -11.37
CA VAL A 114 1.71 23.07 -10.87
C VAL A 114 1.24 23.95 -12.04
N GLU A 115 0.36 23.41 -12.86
CA GLU A 115 -0.33 24.14 -13.89
C GLU A 115 -1.24 25.14 -13.18
N GLY A 116 -0.81 26.39 -13.10
CA GLY A 116 -1.55 27.48 -12.47
C GLY A 116 -2.90 27.82 -13.11
N GLN A 117 -3.49 26.88 -13.87
CA GLN A 117 -4.79 26.93 -14.52
C GLN A 117 -5.91 26.32 -13.65
N GLY A 118 -5.60 25.61 -12.56
CA GLY A 118 -6.61 25.00 -11.68
C GLY A 118 -6.79 23.50 -11.89
N SER A 119 -5.86 22.86 -12.60
CA SER A 119 -5.79 21.41 -12.75
C SER A 119 -5.12 20.70 -11.58
N GLY A 120 -4.42 21.41 -10.68
CA GLY A 120 -3.66 20.82 -9.57
C GLY A 120 -4.45 19.88 -8.66
N ILE A 121 -5.67 20.24 -8.29
CA ILE A 121 -6.55 19.37 -7.48
C ILE A 121 -6.98 18.14 -8.27
N GLN A 122 -7.35 18.30 -9.54
CA GLN A 122 -7.71 17.18 -10.41
C GLN A 122 -6.51 16.25 -10.66
N PHE A 123 -5.31 16.81 -10.79
CA PHE A 123 -4.07 16.07 -10.88
C PHE A 123 -3.85 15.20 -9.64
N MET A 124 -4.00 15.76 -8.42
CA MET A 124 -3.87 14.96 -7.20
C MET A 124 -4.88 13.81 -7.17
N ILE A 125 -6.15 14.09 -7.50
CA ILE A 125 -7.20 13.06 -7.54
C ILE A 125 -6.86 11.97 -8.56
N ASN A 126 -6.47 12.34 -9.78
CA ASN A 126 -6.12 11.40 -10.85
C ASN A 126 -4.91 10.57 -10.47
N ARG A 127 -3.86 11.20 -9.94
CA ARG A 127 -2.62 10.53 -9.57
C ARG A 127 -2.82 9.54 -8.42
N MET A 128 -3.64 9.88 -7.44
CA MET A 128 -4.02 8.95 -6.37
C MET A 128 -4.84 7.79 -6.94
N LYS A 129 -5.82 8.06 -7.84
CA LYS A 129 -6.62 7.02 -8.50
C LYS A 129 -5.80 6.07 -9.37
N GLU A 130 -4.85 6.57 -10.16
CA GLU A 130 -3.95 5.76 -11.00
C GLU A 130 -3.14 4.75 -10.18
N LEU A 131 -2.74 5.15 -8.97
CA LEU A 131 -2.04 4.31 -8.02
C LEU A 131 -2.99 3.56 -7.08
N SER A 132 -4.30 3.60 -7.38
CA SER A 132 -5.39 2.99 -6.64
C SER A 132 -5.50 3.45 -5.17
N LEU A 133 -4.84 4.56 -4.81
CA LEU A 133 -4.83 5.13 -3.48
C LEU A 133 -6.16 5.81 -3.16
N ALA A 134 -6.46 5.93 -1.86
CA ALA A 134 -7.59 6.73 -1.40
C ALA A 134 -7.46 8.17 -1.91
N GLN A 135 -8.56 8.73 -2.42
CA GLN A 135 -8.56 10.09 -2.94
C GLN A 135 -8.25 11.10 -1.82
N PRO A 136 -7.63 12.25 -2.15
CA PRO A 136 -7.47 13.33 -1.20
C PRO A 136 -8.82 13.79 -0.67
N ASP A 137 -8.94 13.93 0.65
CA ASP A 137 -10.12 14.53 1.29
C ASP A 137 -9.86 16.01 1.54
N PHE A 138 -10.81 16.85 1.13
CA PHE A 138 -10.72 18.30 1.22
C PHE A 138 -11.73 18.79 2.25
N GLN A 139 -11.25 19.44 3.31
CA GLN A 139 -12.06 19.90 4.42
C GLN A 139 -11.90 21.41 4.60
N PRO A 140 -12.75 22.23 3.95
CA PRO A 140 -12.88 23.64 4.26
C PRO A 140 -13.63 23.81 5.57
N THR A 141 -13.07 24.63 6.44
CA THR A 141 -13.73 25.21 7.61
C THR A 141 -13.89 26.71 7.38
N PHE A 142 -14.46 27.44 8.33
CA PHE A 142 -14.66 28.89 8.17
C PHE A 142 -13.33 29.66 8.02
N ASP A 143 -12.30 29.26 8.76
CA ASP A 143 -11.03 29.97 8.88
C ASP A 143 -9.84 29.16 8.37
N ARG A 144 -10.03 27.89 7.96
CA ARG A 144 -8.97 27.03 7.45
C ARG A 144 -9.40 26.16 6.29
N PHE A 145 -8.42 25.77 5.49
CA PHE A 145 -8.56 24.75 4.48
C PHE A 145 -7.59 23.61 4.81
N ARG A 146 -8.10 22.38 4.84
CA ARG A 146 -7.32 21.18 5.15
C ARG A 146 -7.40 20.19 4.00
N VAL A 147 -6.26 19.61 3.65
CA VAL A 147 -6.14 18.49 2.72
C VAL A 147 -5.65 17.29 3.51
N ILE A 148 -6.37 16.17 3.43
CA ILE A 148 -6.03 14.92 4.10
C ILE A 148 -5.64 13.88 3.05
N LEU A 149 -4.43 13.35 3.18
CA LEU A 149 -3.87 12.31 2.33
C LEU A 149 -3.70 11.05 3.15
N TYR A 150 -4.51 10.02 2.89
CA TYR A 150 -4.46 8.77 3.65
C TYR A 150 -3.22 7.94 3.30
N ARG A 151 -2.56 7.41 4.33
CA ARG A 151 -1.40 6.50 4.23
C ARG A 151 -1.91 5.07 4.04
N GLY A 152 -2.31 4.76 2.81
CA GLY A 152 -2.78 3.42 2.40
C GLY A 152 -1.98 2.79 1.26
N GLY A 153 -1.01 3.50 0.68
CA GLY A 153 -0.33 3.08 -0.54
C GLY A 153 0.69 1.96 -0.41
N ALA A 154 1.17 1.68 0.81
CA ALA A 154 2.15 0.62 1.03
C ALA A 154 1.57 -0.78 0.75
N GLU A 155 0.32 -1.03 1.15
CA GLU A 155 -0.35 -2.28 0.76
C GLU A 155 -0.64 -2.29 -0.74
N LEU A 156 -1.12 -1.18 -1.30
CA LEU A 156 -1.55 -1.12 -2.70
C LEU A 156 -0.43 -1.28 -3.74
N ALA A 157 0.75 -0.70 -3.52
CA ALA A 157 1.86 -0.85 -4.45
C ALA A 157 2.54 -2.22 -4.36
N MET A 158 2.60 -2.81 -3.16
CA MET A 158 2.97 -4.21 -2.99
C MET A 158 1.95 -5.13 -3.67
N ASN A 159 0.65 -4.80 -3.60
CA ASN A 159 -0.40 -5.54 -4.31
C ASN A 159 -0.25 -5.40 -5.82
N GLN A 160 0.07 -4.22 -6.34
CA GLN A 160 0.31 -4.04 -7.77
C GLN A 160 1.55 -4.81 -8.25
N GLN A 161 2.64 -4.82 -7.48
CA GLN A 161 3.83 -5.61 -7.79
C GLN A 161 3.57 -7.12 -7.69
N TRP A 162 2.78 -7.54 -6.71
CA TRP A 162 2.38 -8.93 -6.54
C TRP A 162 1.42 -9.41 -7.63
N VAL A 163 0.47 -8.55 -8.02
CA VAL A 163 -0.41 -8.75 -9.18
C VAL A 163 0.45 -8.86 -10.45
N ARG A 164 1.42 -7.96 -10.64
CA ARG A 164 2.37 -8.06 -11.77
C ARG A 164 3.21 -9.34 -11.72
N SER A 165 3.65 -9.78 -10.54
CA SER A 165 4.46 -10.99 -10.41
C SER A 165 3.66 -12.28 -10.62
N HIS A 166 2.34 -12.26 -10.38
CA HIS A 166 1.46 -13.43 -10.54
C HIS A 166 0.76 -13.47 -11.91
N VAL A 167 0.42 -12.31 -12.47
CA VAL A 167 -0.40 -12.20 -13.70
C VAL A 167 0.39 -11.66 -14.90
N GLY A 168 1.58 -11.09 -14.69
CA GLY A 168 2.44 -10.56 -15.76
C GLY A 168 1.99 -9.24 -16.39
N HIS A 169 0.79 -8.76 -16.07
CA HIS A 169 0.23 -7.48 -16.55
C HIS A 169 -0.55 -6.75 -15.44
N ASN A 170 -0.83 -5.46 -15.64
CA ASN A 170 -1.72 -4.71 -14.75
C ASN A 170 -3.17 -5.19 -14.91
N LEU A 171 -3.89 -5.36 -13.80
CA LEU A 171 -5.33 -5.59 -13.84
C LEU A 171 -6.06 -4.34 -14.36
N PRO A 172 -7.13 -4.49 -15.16
CA PRO A 172 -7.96 -3.36 -15.56
C PRO A 172 -8.63 -2.72 -14.32
N GLY A 173 -9.00 -1.45 -14.43
CA GLY A 173 -9.36 -0.61 -13.28
C GLY A 173 -10.52 -1.14 -12.42
N ARG A 174 -11.44 -1.93 -13.01
CA ARG A 174 -12.57 -2.52 -12.28
C ARG A 174 -12.13 -3.75 -11.47
N GLU A 175 -11.35 -4.66 -12.05
CA GLU A 175 -10.79 -5.82 -11.36
C GLU A 175 -9.86 -5.40 -10.21
N SER A 176 -9.06 -4.34 -10.41
CA SER A 176 -8.23 -3.79 -9.33
C SER A 176 -9.09 -3.28 -8.17
N SER A 177 -10.19 -2.59 -8.46
CA SER A 177 -11.11 -2.08 -7.44
C SER A 177 -11.80 -3.21 -6.64
N VAL A 178 -12.20 -4.29 -7.34
CA VAL A 178 -12.73 -5.51 -6.71
C VAL A 178 -11.68 -6.16 -5.81
N LEU A 179 -10.45 -6.36 -6.30
CA LEU A 179 -9.35 -6.93 -5.53
C LEU A 179 -9.03 -6.11 -4.27
N HIS A 180 -8.96 -4.78 -4.39
CA HIS A 180 -8.74 -3.91 -3.23
C HIS A 180 -9.85 -4.01 -2.19
N THR A 181 -11.10 -4.15 -2.64
CA THR A 181 -12.25 -4.29 -1.75
C THR A 181 -12.20 -5.62 -0.99
N VAL A 182 -11.90 -6.72 -1.68
CA VAL A 182 -11.72 -8.05 -1.05
C VAL A 182 -10.60 -8.01 -0.02
N ARG A 183 -9.49 -7.34 -0.34
CA ARG A 183 -8.33 -7.20 0.56
C ARG A 183 -8.64 -6.35 1.79
N ALA A 184 -9.31 -5.21 1.60
CA ALA A 184 -9.68 -4.33 2.70
C ALA A 184 -10.64 -4.99 3.70
N LEU A 185 -11.46 -5.93 3.23
CA LEU A 185 -12.38 -6.69 4.08
C LEU A 185 -11.73 -7.93 4.72
N GLY A 186 -10.62 -8.42 4.18
CA GLY A 186 -9.98 -9.69 4.57
C GLY A 186 -10.81 -10.92 4.17
N ARG A 187 -12.13 -10.82 4.19
CA ARG A 187 -13.09 -11.80 3.67
C ARG A 187 -14.30 -11.03 3.17
N ALA A 188 -14.61 -11.15 1.88
CA ALA A 188 -15.67 -10.39 1.24
C ALA A 188 -16.65 -11.31 0.52
N SER A 189 -17.94 -11.05 0.70
CA SER A 189 -18.98 -11.62 -0.14
C SER A 189 -19.23 -10.78 -1.39
N VAL A 190 -19.87 -11.37 -2.41
CA VAL A 190 -20.33 -10.63 -3.60
C VAL A 190 -21.26 -9.47 -3.20
N HIS A 191 -22.07 -9.65 -2.15
CA HIS A 191 -22.94 -8.60 -1.62
C HIS A 191 -22.14 -7.44 -1.03
N ASP A 192 -21.12 -7.72 -0.22
CA ASP A 192 -20.26 -6.67 0.39
C ASP A 192 -19.53 -5.83 -0.67
N ILE A 193 -19.13 -6.49 -1.77
CA ILE A 193 -18.44 -5.83 -2.89
C ILE A 193 -19.43 -4.98 -3.68
N ARG A 194 -20.64 -5.48 -3.92
CA ARG A 194 -21.73 -4.74 -4.58
C ARG A 194 -22.08 -3.48 -3.79
N ASP A 195 -22.23 -3.58 -2.47
CA ASP A 195 -22.63 -2.46 -1.62
C ASP A 195 -21.58 -1.34 -1.62
N ARG A 196 -20.30 -1.68 -1.79
CA ARG A 196 -19.20 -0.70 -1.83
C ARG A 196 -18.91 -0.12 -3.21
N LEU A 197 -18.97 -0.93 -4.26
CA LEU A 197 -18.54 -0.54 -5.61
C LEU A 197 -19.71 -0.20 -6.54
N GLY A 198 -20.93 -0.64 -6.22
CA GLY A 198 -22.14 -0.39 -7.01
C GLY A 198 -22.16 -1.11 -8.37
N TYR A 199 -21.33 -2.15 -8.56
CA TYR A 199 -21.29 -2.95 -9.79
C TYR A 199 -22.36 -4.03 -9.79
N ASP A 200 -22.70 -4.53 -10.99
CA ASP A 200 -23.61 -5.66 -11.11
C ASP A 200 -23.00 -6.95 -10.52
N SER A 201 -23.85 -7.83 -9.99
CA SER A 201 -23.41 -9.03 -9.29
C SER A 201 -22.83 -10.07 -10.24
N ASP A 202 -23.27 -10.08 -11.50
CA ASP A 202 -22.72 -11.00 -12.50
C ASP A 202 -21.37 -10.48 -13.00
N ASP A 203 -21.23 -9.15 -13.18
CA ASP A 203 -19.94 -8.51 -13.47
C ASP A 203 -18.93 -8.75 -12.33
N ILE A 204 -19.36 -8.62 -11.07
CA ILE A 204 -18.52 -8.89 -9.90
C ILE A 204 -18.09 -10.37 -9.88
N ARG A 205 -19.00 -11.32 -10.14
CA ARG A 205 -18.65 -12.75 -10.19
C ARG A 205 -17.67 -13.05 -11.32
N ALA A 206 -17.85 -12.45 -12.49
CA ALA A 206 -16.92 -12.61 -13.61
C ALA A 206 -15.52 -12.08 -13.26
N MET A 207 -15.43 -10.90 -12.66
CA MET A 207 -14.15 -10.33 -12.21
C MET A 207 -13.51 -11.16 -11.09
N LEU A 208 -14.30 -11.65 -10.14
CA LEU A 208 -13.79 -12.53 -9.06
C LEU A 208 -13.30 -13.87 -9.61
N ALA A 209 -13.96 -14.44 -10.63
CA ALA A 209 -13.48 -15.65 -11.29
C ALA A 209 -12.10 -15.44 -11.93
N THR A 210 -11.92 -14.34 -12.67
CA THR A 210 -10.62 -13.97 -13.24
C THR A 210 -9.55 -13.79 -12.15
N LEU A 211 -9.90 -13.18 -11.02
CA LEU A 211 -8.96 -13.00 -9.90
C LEU A 211 -8.61 -14.32 -9.18
N VAL A 212 -9.53 -15.28 -9.14
CA VAL A 212 -9.28 -16.64 -8.64
C VAL A 212 -8.36 -17.41 -9.59
N GLU A 213 -8.62 -17.36 -10.89
CA GLU A 213 -7.77 -17.99 -11.92
C GLU A 213 -6.36 -17.40 -11.92
N ALA A 214 -6.26 -16.09 -11.71
CA ALA A 214 -5.00 -15.37 -11.54
C ALA A 214 -4.26 -15.69 -10.23
N GLY A 215 -4.85 -16.48 -9.32
CA GLY A 215 -4.26 -16.84 -8.03
C GLY A 215 -4.17 -15.70 -7.03
N LEU A 216 -4.95 -14.63 -7.23
CA LEU A 216 -4.89 -13.43 -6.39
C LEU A 216 -5.86 -13.46 -5.19
N ILE A 217 -6.91 -14.24 -5.32
CA ILE A 217 -7.90 -14.49 -4.26
C ILE A 217 -8.26 -15.96 -4.28
N ARG A 218 -8.75 -16.48 -3.16
CA ARG A 218 -9.32 -17.83 -3.06
C ARG A 218 -10.79 -17.75 -2.71
N GLN A 219 -11.58 -18.60 -3.35
CA GLN A 219 -12.96 -18.82 -2.94
C GLN A 219 -12.99 -19.74 -1.72
N VAL A 220 -13.63 -19.29 -0.65
CA VAL A 220 -13.75 -20.07 0.61
C VAL A 220 -15.11 -20.75 0.71
N SER A 221 -16.16 -20.10 0.22
CA SER A 221 -17.50 -20.67 0.09
C SER A 221 -18.24 -20.00 -1.07
N THR A 222 -19.48 -20.44 -1.34
CA THR A 222 -20.34 -19.81 -2.36
C THR A 222 -20.40 -18.30 -2.15
N ASP A 223 -20.08 -17.54 -3.18
CA ASP A 223 -20.04 -16.07 -3.19
C ASP A 223 -19.17 -15.41 -2.09
N VAL A 224 -18.21 -16.12 -1.48
CA VAL A 224 -17.29 -15.57 -0.45
C VAL A 224 -15.84 -15.83 -0.81
N TYR A 225 -15.05 -14.76 -0.80
CA TYR A 225 -13.67 -14.73 -1.26
C TYR A 225 -12.74 -14.14 -0.21
N GLU A 226 -11.52 -14.66 -0.14
CA GLU A 226 -10.44 -14.17 0.72
C GLU A 226 -9.19 -13.90 -0.14
N PRO A 227 -8.38 -12.88 0.19
CA PRO A 227 -7.13 -12.64 -0.52
C PRO A 227 -6.09 -13.73 -0.22
N LEU A 228 -5.26 -14.08 -1.20
CA LEU A 228 -4.06 -14.88 -0.93
C LEU A 228 -3.01 -13.99 -0.25
N GLU A 229 -2.36 -14.50 0.80
CA GLU A 229 -1.39 -13.73 1.58
C GLU A 229 -0.26 -13.14 0.70
N THR A 230 0.06 -11.88 0.96
CA THR A 230 1.22 -11.13 0.41
C THR A 230 2.26 -11.03 1.53
N PRO A 231 3.57 -10.92 1.24
CA PRO A 231 4.58 -10.90 2.30
C PRO A 231 4.30 -9.78 3.30
N THR A 232 4.27 -10.15 4.56
CA THR A 232 3.93 -9.31 5.71
C THR A 232 4.90 -8.13 5.80
N ILE A 233 4.37 -6.96 6.15
CA ILE A 233 5.15 -5.72 6.36
C ILE A 233 6.10 -5.92 7.56
N ALA A 234 7.41 -5.95 7.30
CA ALA A 234 8.42 -5.63 8.29
C ALA A 234 8.76 -4.14 8.15
N ASN A 235 8.32 -3.31 9.09
CA ASN A 235 8.63 -1.88 9.11
C ASN A 235 10.13 -1.68 9.42
N ALA A 236 10.86 -1.02 8.53
CA ALA A 236 12.26 -0.62 8.74
C ALA A 236 12.41 0.67 9.60
N GLY A 237 11.55 0.86 10.60
CA GLY A 237 11.45 2.11 11.38
C GLY A 237 11.61 1.97 12.89
N ASP A 238 11.45 0.76 13.46
CA ASP A 238 11.81 0.49 14.85
C ASP A 238 13.13 -0.28 14.87
N ALA A 239 14.24 0.45 15.02
CA ALA A 239 15.53 -0.14 15.32
C ALA A 239 15.54 -0.65 16.76
N SER A 240 15.03 -1.86 16.96
CA SER A 240 15.45 -2.73 18.03
C SER A 240 15.72 -4.10 17.44
N THR A 241 17.00 -4.33 17.09
CA THR A 241 17.68 -5.62 16.90
C THR A 241 17.03 -6.62 15.92
N PRO A 242 17.76 -7.20 14.95
CA PRO A 242 17.17 -8.11 13.97
C PRO A 242 16.64 -9.38 14.67
N PRO A 243 15.39 -9.83 14.45
CA PRO A 243 14.97 -11.15 14.89
C PRO A 243 14.87 -12.09 13.69
N ALA A 244 15.86 -12.97 13.57
CA ALA A 244 15.70 -14.43 13.72
C ALA A 244 14.38 -15.13 13.30
N ALA A 245 13.52 -14.62 12.41
CA ALA A 245 12.21 -15.23 12.14
C ALA A 245 12.22 -16.36 11.07
N ALA A 246 13.06 -16.25 10.05
CA ALA A 246 13.28 -17.35 9.10
C ALA A 246 14.04 -18.51 9.78
N LEU A 247 14.99 -18.16 10.66
CA LEU A 247 15.67 -19.10 11.55
C LEU A 247 14.72 -19.66 12.61
N SER A 248 13.85 -18.88 13.25
CA SER A 248 12.90 -19.41 14.25
C SER A 248 11.88 -20.35 13.62
N SER A 249 11.49 -20.12 12.36
CA SER A 249 10.52 -20.99 11.73
C SER A 249 11.07 -22.34 11.30
N ARG A 250 12.28 -22.34 10.73
CA ARG A 250 13.04 -23.55 10.40
C ARG A 250 13.46 -24.28 11.68
N GLN A 251 13.97 -23.54 12.68
CA GLN A 251 14.44 -24.09 13.95
C GLN A 251 13.30 -24.66 14.80
N ALA A 252 12.14 -24.01 14.88
CA ALA A 252 10.98 -24.57 15.59
C ALA A 252 10.47 -25.88 14.96
N ILE A 253 10.57 -26.03 13.64
CA ILE A 253 10.25 -27.29 12.96
C ILE A 253 11.32 -28.33 13.25
N ILE A 254 12.60 -27.95 13.25
CA ILE A 254 13.71 -28.83 13.63
C ILE A 254 13.56 -29.32 15.08
N ASP A 255 13.18 -28.45 16.02
CA ASP A 255 13.01 -28.76 17.44
C ASP A 255 11.75 -29.60 17.73
N ALA A 256 10.70 -29.46 16.91
CA ALA A 256 9.52 -30.32 16.96
C ALA A 256 9.77 -31.75 16.43
N ILE A 257 10.87 -31.97 15.70
CA ILE A 257 11.23 -33.32 15.21
C ILE A 257 12.03 -34.04 16.31
N PRO A 258 11.53 -35.17 16.84
CA PRO A 258 12.19 -35.88 17.92
C PRO A 258 13.54 -36.44 17.49
N THR A 259 14.52 -36.41 18.41
CA THR A 259 15.87 -36.98 18.21
C THR A 259 15.84 -38.51 18.16
N SER A 260 14.80 -39.13 18.74
CA SER A 260 14.55 -40.56 18.74
C SER A 260 13.06 -40.80 18.49
N GLY A 261 12.72 -41.44 17.37
CA GLY A 261 11.34 -41.68 16.93
C GLY A 261 11.02 -41.04 15.59
N THR A 262 9.75 -41.10 15.18
CA THR A 262 9.27 -40.52 13.91
C THR A 262 8.01 -39.71 14.15
N ILE A 263 7.87 -38.57 13.48
CA ILE A 263 6.71 -37.68 13.60
C ILE A 263 6.13 -37.39 12.21
N SER A 264 4.81 -37.21 12.11
CA SER A 264 4.17 -36.85 10.85
C SER A 264 4.20 -35.33 10.61
N ALA A 265 4.09 -34.91 9.34
CA ALA A 265 3.99 -33.49 9.00
C ALA A 265 2.75 -32.80 9.61
N ARG A 266 1.71 -33.58 9.96
CA ARG A 266 0.49 -33.06 10.57
C ARG A 266 0.71 -32.75 12.05
N ASP A 267 1.39 -33.64 12.76
CA ASP A 267 1.67 -33.46 14.19
C ASP A 267 2.72 -32.34 14.40
N ILE A 268 3.65 -32.17 13.47
CA ILE A 268 4.56 -31.01 13.44
C ILE A 268 3.76 -29.71 13.23
N ALA A 269 2.80 -29.70 12.30
CA ALA A 269 1.96 -28.52 12.05
C ALA A 269 1.13 -28.13 13.29
N GLU A 270 0.59 -29.12 13.99
CA GLU A 270 -0.19 -28.93 15.21
C GLU A 270 0.67 -28.44 16.39
N SER A 271 1.83 -29.05 16.63
CA SER A 271 2.75 -28.65 17.70
C SER A 271 3.42 -27.29 17.47
N THR A 272 3.63 -26.90 16.20
CA THR A 272 4.26 -25.61 15.86
C THR A 272 3.25 -24.49 15.56
N GLY A 273 1.95 -24.80 15.50
CA GLY A 273 0.89 -23.85 15.14
C GLY A 273 0.97 -23.36 13.69
N LYS A 274 1.61 -24.11 12.79
CA LYS A 274 1.89 -23.70 11.39
C LYS A 274 1.00 -24.39 10.39
N SER A 275 0.81 -23.75 9.23
CA SER A 275 0.05 -24.36 8.13
C SER A 275 0.79 -25.59 7.56
N LEU A 276 0.03 -26.64 7.26
CA LEU A 276 0.56 -27.88 6.68
C LEU A 276 1.36 -27.68 5.38
N PRO A 277 1.00 -26.74 4.47
CA PRO A 277 1.82 -26.42 3.30
C PRO A 277 3.19 -25.85 3.68
N THR A 278 3.26 -24.94 4.65
CA THR A 278 4.52 -24.34 5.13
C THR A 278 5.43 -25.39 5.76
N VAL A 279 4.86 -26.29 6.58
CA VAL A 279 5.60 -27.41 7.16
C VAL A 279 6.14 -28.34 6.07
N ARG A 280 5.34 -28.70 5.06
CA ARG A 280 5.78 -29.56 3.95
C ARG A 280 6.90 -28.94 3.11
N ARG A 281 6.84 -27.64 2.83
CA ARG A 281 7.90 -26.92 2.11
C ARG A 281 9.22 -26.98 2.88
N ILE A 282 9.19 -26.65 4.18
CA ILE A 282 10.40 -26.65 5.02
C ILE A 282 10.94 -28.07 5.24
N LEU A 283 10.07 -29.08 5.38
CA LEU A 283 10.51 -30.48 5.47
C LEU A 283 11.16 -30.96 4.16
N HIS A 284 10.75 -30.45 2.99
CA HIS A 284 11.43 -30.75 1.73
C HIS A 284 12.85 -30.17 1.73
N GLU A 285 13.00 -28.91 2.11
CA GLU A 285 14.31 -28.24 2.24
C GLU A 285 15.22 -28.96 3.26
N LEU A 286 14.70 -29.36 4.42
CA LEU A 286 15.48 -30.08 5.44
C LEU A 286 15.92 -31.49 5.02
N VAL A 287 15.15 -32.15 4.15
CA VAL A 287 15.52 -33.46 3.58
C VAL A 287 16.58 -33.27 2.48
N ASP A 288 16.43 -32.25 1.64
CA ASP A 288 17.40 -31.93 0.58
C ASP A 288 18.76 -31.51 1.18
N ASP A 289 18.73 -30.75 2.29
CA ASP A 289 19.92 -30.31 3.04
C ASP A 289 20.50 -31.41 3.96
N GLY A 290 19.89 -32.61 4.01
CA GLY A 290 20.36 -33.74 4.83
C GLY A 290 20.22 -33.57 6.35
N THR A 291 19.49 -32.55 6.82
CA THR A 291 19.30 -32.27 8.26
C THR A 291 18.33 -33.27 8.91
N ILE A 292 17.38 -33.81 8.14
CA ILE A 292 16.40 -34.79 8.60
C ILE A 292 16.25 -35.93 7.58
N THR A 293 15.89 -37.11 8.08
CA THR A 293 15.61 -38.28 7.26
C THR A 293 14.11 -38.48 7.15
N ALA A 294 13.61 -38.59 5.92
CA ALA A 294 12.21 -38.88 5.67
C ALA A 294 11.99 -40.38 5.41
N ILE A 295 11.03 -40.97 6.11
CA ILE A 295 10.72 -42.40 6.05
C ILE A 295 9.41 -42.57 5.27
N GLY A 296 9.49 -43.24 4.12
CA GLY A 296 8.37 -43.50 3.21
C GLY A 296 8.50 -42.80 1.84
N LYS A 297 7.57 -43.13 0.93
CA LYS A 297 7.57 -42.61 -0.46
C LYS A 297 7.34 -41.10 -0.48
N LYS A 298 7.96 -40.39 -1.44
CA LYS A 298 7.94 -38.92 -1.58
C LYS A 298 6.52 -38.32 -1.59
N GLN A 299 5.53 -39.03 -2.13
CA GLN A 299 4.13 -38.61 -2.22
C GLN A 299 3.18 -39.30 -1.21
N SER A 300 3.69 -40.11 -0.28
CA SER A 300 2.84 -40.80 0.69
C SER A 300 2.29 -39.83 1.75
N ARG A 301 0.99 -39.91 2.03
CA ARG A 301 0.33 -39.15 3.12
C ARG A 301 0.76 -39.62 4.52
N LEU A 302 1.34 -40.82 4.61
CA LEU A 302 1.84 -41.44 5.85
C LEU A 302 3.34 -41.24 6.03
N ARG A 303 3.94 -40.29 5.31
CA ARG A 303 5.38 -40.01 5.40
C ARG A 303 5.72 -39.39 6.76
N THR A 304 6.68 -39.99 7.45
CA THR A 304 7.17 -39.51 8.75
C THR A 304 8.62 -39.04 8.64
N TYR A 305 9.06 -38.24 9.61
CA TYR A 305 10.35 -37.56 9.62
C TYR A 305 11.07 -37.82 10.94
N THR A 306 12.38 -37.95 10.88
CA THR A 306 13.27 -38.10 12.05
C THR A 306 14.53 -37.28 11.84
N ARG A 307 15.19 -36.84 12.92
CA ARG A 307 16.41 -36.04 12.81
C ARG A 307 17.57 -36.92 12.32
N ALA A 308 18.44 -36.41 11.44
CA ALA A 308 19.60 -37.16 10.99
C ALA A 308 20.51 -37.42 12.20
N GLN A 309 20.90 -38.67 12.44
CA GLN A 309 21.89 -38.98 13.46
C GLN A 309 23.26 -38.54 12.95
N THR A 310 23.90 -37.61 13.64
CA THR A 310 25.34 -37.37 13.49
C THR A 310 26.05 -38.65 13.91
N MET A 311 26.57 -39.39 12.94
CA MET A 311 27.61 -40.38 13.19
C MET A 311 28.89 -39.59 13.46
N ASP A 312 29.45 -39.76 14.66
CA ASP A 312 30.79 -39.27 15.05
C ASP A 312 31.88 -39.79 14.10
#